data_AF-A0A9D6SGX3-F1
#
_entry.id   AF-A0A9D6SGX3-F1
#
_cell.length_a   1.000
_cell.length_b   1.000
_cell.length_c   1.000
_cell.angle_alpha   90.00
_cell.angle_beta   90.00
_cell.angle_gamma   90.00
#
_symmetry.space_group_name_H-M   'P 1'
#
loop_
_entity.id
_entity.type
_entity.pdbx_description
1 polymer ?
#
loop_
_entity_poly.entity_id
_entity_poly.type
_entity_poly.pdbx_seq_one_letter_code
_entity_poly.pdbx_strand_id
1 'polypeptide(L)'
;MNKLGRCPERTIRSDSGVALILVLLAVLVLTTLTAAMVFSARSEALASYNYRIGTQAEYVALGGVQRALNFFNSNKYSPVPPASSSTYYNVSTYATKPVDMFFANSSPVTCTSGCSATGNVQLNTSAGSSAFPPSAGTGGVNVVNNWVSAMNNKLISDGVGGSGNYTVTASLLEYHSVNNAFFGVPASGCADASASLGICRQPFEVWQVTSTGTWNSNLGAGAALPTVQVMATISPMFLPYFGNALYGLCNVTLGGNVCTDSYNSARGNYGLAANSCATTSTGTSNAQATGSGIGSNGGVTINGSANTIGGNVTYANQNSDPTCNTGFQGTSAGVAGSVLPGPATPTPPAVDMSIWGYPTTTPAIQPVSAGGGGDKVANVYTRQATPPPLPPGVGSGACPMGFTAYLEKYKHTFSAGTHSYTSYSCVGISGSGTAVDPYRLGDVTADAANPGTINLIGPSGSIANPIYVAANNITIGTNGVLNTSYAAPATPNAGGASAYSSDPPPPTNATATPFVIDVRNAVDLGGTSSLNYNSATPGVPSPSYLMMNIMGTGTALSLSGQAQLSGTLNVPNGTATLGGAGSSGALFGSILAKSIDDHGGYPVHYDISAKTLSGQLFTAQVVSVTRPKI
;
A
#
# COMPACT_ATOMS: atom_id res chain seq x y z
N MET A 1 -97.01 -11.57 79.62
CA MET A 1 -96.21 -11.01 80.74
C MET A 1 -95.04 -10.24 80.17
N ASN A 2 -94.82 -9.05 80.73
CA ASN A 2 -93.87 -7.99 80.38
C ASN A 2 -92.40 -8.41 80.25
N LYS A 3 -91.67 -7.74 79.34
CA LYS A 3 -90.31 -7.13 79.46
C LYS A 3 -89.75 -6.92 78.03
N LEU A 4 -89.83 -5.74 77.40
CA LEU A 4 -89.01 -4.53 77.64
C LEU A 4 -87.54 -4.86 77.98
N GLY A 5 -86.67 -4.71 76.98
CA GLY A 5 -85.21 -4.81 77.07
C GLY A 5 -84.55 -3.83 76.10
N ARG A 6 -84.16 -2.68 76.64
CA ARG A 6 -83.52 -1.48 76.06
C ARG A 6 -82.50 -1.70 74.93
N CYS A 7 -82.59 -0.88 73.88
CA CYS A 7 -81.46 -0.50 73.04
C CYS A 7 -80.47 0.38 73.84
N PRO A 8 -79.15 0.16 73.73
CA PRO A 8 -78.16 1.06 74.32
C PRO A 8 -78.10 2.36 73.52
N GLU A 9 -78.26 3.46 74.26
CA GLU A 9 -78.04 4.83 73.84
C GLU A 9 -76.59 5.00 73.37
N ARG A 10 -76.43 5.17 72.06
CA ARG A 10 -75.15 5.52 71.45
C ARG A 10 -75.01 7.04 71.60
N THR A 11 -74.26 7.48 72.60
CA THR A 11 -73.78 8.86 72.71
C THR A 11 -73.10 9.24 71.40
N ILE A 12 -73.80 10.03 70.57
CA ILE A 12 -73.23 10.71 69.41
C ILE A 12 -72.36 11.83 70.00
N ARG A 13 -71.11 11.49 70.31
CA ARG A 13 -70.07 12.50 70.49
C ARG A 13 -69.93 13.27 69.19
N SER A 14 -69.83 14.58 69.32
CA SER A 14 -69.65 15.59 68.28
C SER A 14 -68.32 15.43 67.53
N ASP A 15 -68.09 14.30 66.86
CA ASP A 15 -66.95 14.08 65.95
C ASP A 15 -67.33 14.34 64.48
N SER A 16 -68.59 14.71 64.22
CA SER A 16 -69.16 14.90 62.88
C SER A 16 -68.49 16.04 62.08
N GLY A 17 -67.92 17.05 62.75
CA GLY A 17 -67.19 18.13 62.10
C GLY A 17 -65.79 17.70 61.62
N VAL A 18 -65.07 16.91 62.43
CA VAL A 18 -63.72 16.43 62.09
C VAL A 18 -63.79 15.40 60.96
N ALA A 19 -64.79 14.51 60.98
CA ALA A 19 -64.99 13.52 59.92
C ALA A 19 -65.26 14.18 58.55
N LEU A 20 -66.06 15.26 58.49
CA LEU A 20 -66.33 15.98 57.25
C LEU A 20 -65.08 16.67 56.69
N ILE A 21 -64.28 17.31 57.57
CA ILE A 21 -63.02 17.95 57.18
C ILE A 21 -62.03 16.92 56.65
N LEU A 22 -61.90 15.75 57.30
CA LEU A 22 -61.03 14.68 56.84
C LEU A 22 -61.46 14.10 55.49
N VAL A 23 -62.76 13.96 55.23
CA VAL A 23 -63.28 13.51 53.92
C VAL A 23 -63.01 14.54 52.82
N LEU A 24 -63.26 15.83 53.08
CA LEU A 24 -62.95 16.90 52.12
C LEU A 24 -61.45 17.00 51.84
N LEU A 25 -60.61 16.87 52.86
CA LEU A 25 -59.16 16.83 52.72
C LEU A 25 -58.70 15.59 51.91
N ALA A 26 -59.28 14.42 52.17
CA ALA A 26 -58.97 13.19 51.44
C ALA A 26 -59.35 13.30 49.96
N VAL A 27 -60.51 13.88 49.63
CA VAL A 27 -60.93 14.14 48.23
C VAL A 27 -60.01 15.16 47.56
N LEU A 28 -59.57 16.21 48.28
CA LEU A 28 -58.60 17.17 47.75
C LEU A 28 -57.25 16.50 47.44
N VAL A 29 -56.73 15.67 48.33
CA VAL A 29 -55.48 14.93 48.09
C VAL A 29 -55.64 13.95 46.92
N LEU A 30 -56.75 13.21 46.84
CA LEU A 30 -57.01 12.29 45.73
C LEU A 30 -57.10 13.03 44.38
N THR A 31 -57.72 14.20 44.34
CA THR A 31 -57.85 14.99 43.11
C THR A 31 -56.50 15.57 42.66
N THR A 32 -55.66 16.06 43.58
CA THR A 32 -54.30 16.53 43.25
C THR A 32 -53.40 15.40 42.76
N LEU A 33 -53.47 14.22 43.38
CA LEU A 33 -52.71 13.03 42.97
C LEU A 33 -53.16 12.53 41.59
N THR A 34 -54.47 12.52 41.33
CA THR A 34 -55.03 12.19 40.01
C THR A 34 -54.56 13.19 38.95
N ALA A 35 -54.58 14.49 39.25
CA ALA A 35 -54.10 15.52 38.34
C ALA A 35 -52.59 15.35 38.06
N ALA A 36 -51.77 15.10 39.08
CA ALA A 36 -50.34 14.86 38.93
C ALA A 36 -50.04 13.64 38.04
N MET A 37 -50.77 12.53 38.21
CA MET A 37 -50.63 11.36 37.33
C MET A 37 -50.95 11.69 35.87
N VAL A 38 -52.00 12.47 35.61
CA VAL A 38 -52.37 12.88 34.24
C VAL A 38 -51.28 13.79 33.63
N PHE A 39 -50.72 14.72 34.38
CA PHE A 39 -49.61 15.56 33.91
C PHE A 39 -48.33 14.75 33.65
N SER A 40 -48.00 13.79 34.52
CA SER A 40 -46.85 12.89 34.31
C SER A 40 -47.03 12.05 33.05
N ALA A 41 -48.19 11.40 32.89
CA ALA A 41 -48.50 10.57 31.73
C ALA A 41 -48.45 11.37 30.41
N ARG A 42 -48.95 12.62 30.42
CA ARG A 42 -48.83 13.52 29.25
C ARG A 42 -47.38 13.90 28.96
N SER A 43 -46.58 14.20 29.99
CA SER A 43 -45.18 14.58 29.83
C SER A 43 -44.33 13.42 29.31
N GLU A 44 -44.55 12.21 29.83
CA GLU A 44 -43.90 10.98 29.36
C GLU A 44 -44.32 10.61 27.93
N ALA A 45 -45.60 10.77 27.59
CA ALA A 45 -46.09 10.55 26.23
C ALA A 45 -45.46 11.53 25.23
N LEU A 46 -45.33 12.81 25.59
CA LEU A 46 -44.65 13.82 24.76
C LEU A 46 -43.16 13.57 24.64
N ALA A 47 -42.48 13.19 25.74
CA ALA A 47 -41.06 12.83 25.71
C ALA A 47 -40.81 11.59 24.84
N SER A 48 -41.62 10.54 25.00
CA SER A 48 -41.53 9.32 24.19
C SER A 48 -41.81 9.58 22.71
N TYR A 49 -42.78 10.44 22.43
CA TYR A 49 -43.10 10.86 21.06
C TYR A 49 -41.94 11.64 20.44
N ASN A 50 -41.37 12.62 21.15
CA ASN A 50 -40.22 13.40 20.71
C ASN A 50 -38.98 12.52 20.47
N TYR A 51 -38.74 11.54 21.35
CA TYR A 51 -37.68 10.55 21.17
C TYR A 51 -37.90 9.71 19.90
N ARG A 52 -39.13 9.24 19.68
CA ARG A 52 -39.49 8.45 18.48
C ARG A 52 -39.26 9.25 17.21
N ILE A 53 -39.79 10.47 17.10
CA ILE A 53 -39.65 11.28 15.89
C ILE A 53 -38.20 11.73 15.66
N GLY A 54 -37.43 11.97 16.73
CA GLY A 54 -35.99 12.24 16.64
C GLY A 54 -35.21 11.04 16.10
N THR A 55 -35.54 9.84 16.57
CA THR A 55 -34.94 8.60 16.04
C THR A 55 -35.28 8.38 14.56
N GLN A 56 -36.50 8.70 14.14
CA GLN A 56 -36.89 8.61 12.72
C GLN A 56 -36.12 9.62 11.85
N ALA A 57 -35.97 10.87 12.31
CA ALA A 57 -35.15 11.87 11.62
C ALA A 57 -33.68 11.43 11.54
N GLU A 58 -33.18 10.73 12.56
CA GLU A 58 -31.84 10.15 12.54
C GLU A 58 -31.68 9.07 11.46
N TYR A 59 -32.62 8.13 11.35
CA TYR A 59 -32.58 7.13 10.29
C TYR A 59 -32.66 7.75 8.89
N VAL A 60 -33.42 8.84 8.73
CA VAL A 60 -33.45 9.61 7.49
C VAL A 60 -32.09 10.26 7.19
N ALA A 61 -31.44 10.85 8.20
CA ALA A 61 -30.09 11.41 8.05
C ALA A 61 -29.06 10.33 7.69
N LEU A 62 -29.10 9.16 8.33
CA LEU A 62 -28.27 8.00 8.00
C LEU A 62 -28.54 7.47 6.58
N GLY A 63 -29.80 7.49 6.13
CA GLY A 63 -30.18 7.18 4.76
C GLY A 63 -29.51 8.12 3.74
N GLY A 64 -29.36 9.41 4.08
CA GLY A 64 -28.60 10.36 3.28
C GLY A 64 -27.10 10.04 3.20
N VAL A 65 -26.48 9.60 4.32
CA VAL A 65 -25.08 9.14 4.32
C VAL A 65 -24.91 7.90 3.42
N GLN A 66 -25.80 6.92 3.53
CA GLN A 66 -25.76 5.74 2.67
C GLN A 66 -25.96 6.11 1.18
N ARG A 67 -26.83 7.08 0.88
CA ARG A 67 -27.00 7.58 -0.49
C ARG A 67 -25.73 8.24 -1.01
N ALA A 68 -25.05 9.02 -0.19
CA ALA A 68 -23.76 9.62 -0.53
C ALA A 68 -22.68 8.56 -0.80
N LEU A 69 -22.59 7.53 0.03
CA LEU A 69 -21.69 6.40 -0.21
C LEU A 69 -21.97 5.74 -1.58
N ASN A 70 -23.24 5.44 -1.86
CA ASN A 70 -23.65 4.85 -3.13
C ASN A 70 -23.33 5.78 -4.33
N PHE A 71 -23.36 7.10 -4.14
CA PHE A 71 -23.00 8.07 -5.17
C PHE A 71 -21.50 7.99 -5.50
N PHE A 72 -20.62 8.02 -4.49
CA PHE A 72 -19.17 7.92 -4.67
C PHE A 72 -18.74 6.59 -5.32
N ASN A 73 -19.49 5.52 -5.11
CA ASN A 73 -19.26 4.21 -5.73
C ASN A 73 -19.97 4.03 -7.09
N SER A 74 -20.63 5.05 -7.62
CA SER A 74 -21.36 4.99 -8.90
C SER A 74 -20.62 5.71 -10.03
N ASN A 75 -20.99 5.42 -11.27
CA ASN A 75 -20.51 6.13 -12.47
C ASN A 75 -20.94 7.62 -12.54
N LYS A 76 -21.72 8.11 -11.57
CA LYS A 76 -22.10 9.53 -11.45
C LYS A 76 -21.03 10.37 -10.77
N TYR A 77 -20.09 9.71 -10.10
CA TYR A 77 -18.92 10.31 -9.49
C TYR A 77 -17.68 10.00 -10.34
N SER A 78 -16.83 11.00 -10.53
CA SER A 78 -15.49 10.81 -11.06
C SER A 78 -14.55 11.77 -10.34
N PRO A 79 -13.51 11.26 -9.66
CA PRO A 79 -12.52 12.09 -8.99
C PRO A 79 -11.64 12.84 -10.01
N VAL A 80 -10.92 13.87 -9.55
CA VAL A 80 -9.95 14.55 -10.42
C VAL A 80 -8.76 13.63 -10.66
N PRO A 81 -8.45 13.27 -11.93
CA PRO A 81 -7.35 12.36 -12.22
C PRO A 81 -6.02 13.03 -11.84
N PRO A 82 -5.02 12.24 -11.42
CA PRO A 82 -3.71 12.76 -11.00
C PRO A 82 -3.05 13.70 -12.02
N ALA A 83 -3.21 13.41 -13.32
CA ALA A 83 -2.67 14.23 -14.41
C ALA A 83 -3.22 15.67 -14.47
N SER A 84 -4.40 15.91 -13.90
CA SER A 84 -5.04 17.24 -13.85
C SER A 84 -5.06 17.84 -12.44
N SER A 85 -4.54 17.12 -11.45
CA SER A 85 -4.67 17.49 -10.04
C SER A 85 -4.03 18.84 -9.72
N SER A 86 -2.83 19.12 -10.23
CA SER A 86 -2.13 20.39 -10.02
C SER A 86 -2.79 21.59 -10.71
N THR A 87 -3.64 21.35 -11.72
CA THR A 87 -4.43 22.40 -12.37
C THR A 87 -5.58 22.86 -11.46
N TYR A 88 -6.24 21.91 -10.79
CA TYR A 88 -7.48 22.19 -10.04
C TYR A 88 -7.30 22.30 -8.53
N TYR A 89 -6.32 21.59 -7.96
CA TYR A 89 -6.08 21.50 -6.53
C TYR A 89 -4.71 22.05 -6.15
N ASN A 90 -4.62 22.59 -4.93
CA ASN A 90 -3.34 22.98 -4.34
C ASN A 90 -2.62 21.74 -3.80
N VAL A 91 -1.78 21.11 -4.63
CA VAL A 91 -1.07 19.87 -4.30
C VAL A 91 0.45 20.04 -4.42
N SER A 92 1.20 19.23 -3.66
CA SER A 92 2.64 19.06 -3.79
C SER A 92 2.98 17.61 -4.12
N THR A 93 4.13 17.39 -4.76
CA THR A 93 4.64 16.04 -5.00
C THR A 93 5.29 15.49 -3.74
N TYR A 94 4.80 14.36 -3.23
CA TYR A 94 5.36 13.70 -2.03
C TYR A 94 6.24 12.50 -2.38
N ALA A 95 6.12 11.99 -3.60
CA ALA A 95 6.97 10.96 -4.16
C ALA A 95 7.12 11.20 -5.66
N THR A 96 8.36 11.19 -6.15
CA THR A 96 8.70 11.43 -7.55
C THR A 96 8.97 10.12 -8.31
N LYS A 97 8.56 8.99 -7.73
CA LYS A 97 9.10 7.67 -8.04
C LYS A 97 8.01 6.59 -8.08
N PRO A 98 7.75 5.89 -9.21
CA PRO A 98 8.26 6.08 -10.58
C PRO A 98 7.71 7.28 -11.35
N VAL A 99 6.62 7.83 -10.86
CA VAL A 99 5.96 9.02 -11.40
C VAL A 99 5.60 9.91 -10.22
N ASP A 100 5.39 11.19 -10.50
CA ASP A 100 4.95 12.13 -9.48
C ASP A 100 3.59 11.69 -8.91
N MET A 101 3.59 11.54 -7.59
CA MET A 101 2.40 11.36 -6.77
C MET A 101 2.17 12.61 -5.92
N PHE A 102 0.91 13.02 -5.87
CA PHE A 102 0.47 14.29 -5.34
C PHE A 102 -0.22 14.12 -4.00
N PHE A 103 -0.07 15.11 -3.12
CA PHE A 103 -0.78 15.24 -1.85
C PHE A 103 -1.27 16.67 -1.69
N ALA A 104 -2.47 16.87 -1.16
CA ALA A 104 -3.03 18.20 -0.94
C ALA A 104 -2.28 18.98 0.13
N ASN A 105 -2.00 20.26 -0.13
CA ASN A 105 -1.27 21.13 0.80
C ASN A 105 -2.15 21.65 1.95
N SER A 106 -3.46 21.44 1.88
CA SER A 106 -4.44 21.89 2.88
C SER A 106 -5.54 20.86 3.11
N SER A 107 -6.11 20.87 4.31
CA SER A 107 -7.33 20.15 4.69
C SER A 107 -8.30 21.12 5.34
N PRO A 108 -9.49 21.41 4.76
CA PRO A 108 -10.01 20.90 3.49
C PRO A 108 -9.16 21.26 2.26
N VAL A 109 -9.32 20.48 1.20
CA VAL A 109 -8.64 20.72 -0.09
C VAL A 109 -9.18 22.00 -0.71
N THR A 110 -8.31 22.89 -1.16
CA THR A 110 -8.69 24.14 -1.83
C THR A 110 -8.63 24.01 -3.34
N CYS A 111 -9.65 24.52 -4.03
CA CYS A 111 -9.59 24.67 -5.49
C CYS A 111 -8.76 25.89 -5.88
N THR A 112 -7.80 25.69 -6.78
CA THR A 112 -6.87 26.74 -7.26
C THR A 112 -7.37 27.42 -8.53
N SER A 113 -7.97 26.66 -9.46
CA SER A 113 -8.48 27.20 -10.72
C SER A 113 -9.60 26.33 -11.31
N GLY A 114 -10.42 26.89 -12.20
CA GLY A 114 -11.40 26.13 -13.00
C GLY A 114 -12.69 25.69 -12.29
N CYS A 115 -12.78 25.76 -10.96
CA CYS A 115 -14.00 25.43 -10.23
C CYS A 115 -15.10 26.50 -10.35
N SER A 116 -16.36 26.10 -10.18
CA SER A 116 -17.54 27.00 -10.20
C SER A 116 -17.59 28.01 -9.05
N ALA A 117 -16.82 27.78 -7.98
CA ALA A 117 -16.66 28.70 -6.86
C ALA A 117 -15.22 28.63 -6.34
N THR A 118 -14.75 29.74 -5.76
CA THR A 118 -13.43 29.82 -5.10
C THR A 118 -13.51 29.28 -3.67
N GLY A 119 -12.46 28.58 -3.21
CA GLY A 119 -12.32 28.13 -1.82
C GLY A 119 -12.23 26.61 -1.67
N ASN A 120 -12.75 26.09 -0.56
CA ASN A 120 -12.69 24.67 -0.22
C ASN A 120 -13.54 23.84 -1.17
N VAL A 121 -12.98 22.74 -1.66
CA VAL A 121 -13.63 21.80 -2.56
C VAL A 121 -14.82 21.16 -1.85
N GLN A 122 -16.02 21.49 -2.31
CA GLN A 122 -17.28 21.07 -1.70
C GLN A 122 -18.33 20.73 -2.75
N LEU A 123 -19.16 19.75 -2.44
CA LEU A 123 -20.38 19.37 -3.16
C LEU A 123 -21.58 19.80 -2.32
N ASN A 124 -22.26 20.85 -2.76
CA ASN A 124 -23.37 21.47 -2.05
C ASN A 124 -24.72 21.14 -2.72
N THR A 125 -25.82 21.61 -2.15
CA THR A 125 -27.19 21.35 -2.62
C THR A 125 -27.57 22.21 -3.83
N SER A 126 -26.73 23.18 -4.19
CA SER A 126 -26.86 24.02 -5.37
C SER A 126 -25.55 24.03 -6.16
N ALA A 127 -25.65 24.09 -7.48
CA ALA A 127 -24.49 24.03 -8.36
C ALA A 127 -23.53 25.22 -8.15
N GLY A 128 -24.07 26.44 -8.00
CA GLY A 128 -23.27 27.65 -7.80
C GLY A 128 -22.51 27.72 -6.47
N SER A 129 -22.88 26.90 -5.49
CA SER A 129 -22.17 26.83 -4.19
C SER A 129 -21.21 25.65 -4.10
N SER A 130 -21.13 24.81 -5.14
CA SER A 130 -20.20 23.69 -5.18
C SER A 130 -18.89 24.17 -5.78
N ALA A 131 -17.79 24.08 -5.04
CA ALA A 131 -16.45 24.46 -5.49
C ALA A 131 -15.68 23.22 -6.01
N PHE A 132 -16.32 22.43 -6.87
CA PHE A 132 -15.72 21.23 -7.46
C PHE A 132 -15.32 21.49 -8.92
N PRO A 133 -14.27 20.83 -9.44
CA PRO A 133 -13.85 20.99 -10.82
C PRO A 133 -14.95 20.66 -11.86
N PRO A 134 -14.88 21.28 -13.05
CA PRO A 134 -15.86 21.09 -14.11
C PRO A 134 -15.69 19.71 -14.76
N SER A 135 -16.66 19.31 -15.60
CA SER A 135 -16.64 17.99 -16.26
C SER A 135 -15.36 17.70 -17.05
N ALA A 136 -14.73 18.73 -17.64
CA ALA A 136 -13.45 18.60 -18.32
C ALA A 136 -12.31 18.14 -17.39
N GLY A 137 -12.37 18.49 -16.10
CA GLY A 137 -11.42 18.07 -15.08
C GLY A 137 -11.68 16.69 -14.49
N THR A 138 -12.80 16.03 -14.84
CA THR A 138 -13.29 14.79 -14.23
C THR A 138 -13.64 13.74 -15.29
N GLY A 139 -12.89 13.72 -16.39
CA GLY A 139 -13.09 12.74 -17.48
C GLY A 139 -14.44 12.83 -18.19
N GLY A 140 -15.09 14.00 -18.17
CA GLY A 140 -16.39 14.25 -18.79
C GLY A 140 -17.60 14.14 -17.85
N VAL A 141 -17.41 13.78 -16.59
CA VAL A 141 -18.52 13.58 -15.64
C VAL A 141 -18.89 14.88 -14.93
N ASN A 142 -20.12 15.36 -15.07
CA ASN A 142 -20.61 16.54 -14.34
C ASN A 142 -21.00 16.18 -12.90
N VAL A 143 -20.00 16.02 -12.03
CA VAL A 143 -20.16 15.59 -10.62
C VAL A 143 -21.09 16.52 -9.84
N VAL A 144 -20.96 17.84 -10.02
CA VAL A 144 -21.78 18.84 -9.31
C VAL A 144 -23.27 18.67 -9.62
N ASN A 145 -23.66 18.63 -10.90
CA ASN A 145 -25.07 18.47 -11.27
C ASN A 145 -25.61 17.11 -10.86
N ASN A 146 -24.80 16.05 -11.00
CA ASN A 146 -25.16 14.71 -10.57
C ASN A 146 -25.39 14.66 -9.05
N TRP A 147 -24.55 15.33 -8.25
CA TRP A 147 -24.68 15.40 -6.80
C TRP A 147 -25.95 16.15 -6.39
N VAL A 148 -26.17 17.35 -6.91
CA VAL A 148 -27.37 18.15 -6.64
C VAL A 148 -28.64 17.34 -6.95
N SER A 149 -28.67 16.68 -8.11
CA SER A 149 -29.77 15.80 -8.50
C SER A 149 -29.94 14.59 -7.57
N ALA A 150 -28.88 14.09 -6.94
CA ALA A 150 -28.90 12.92 -6.08
C ALA A 150 -29.21 13.23 -4.61
N MET A 151 -28.85 14.42 -4.13
CA MET A 151 -28.75 14.73 -2.69
C MET A 151 -29.66 15.87 -2.20
N ASN A 152 -30.21 16.70 -3.10
CA ASN A 152 -31.04 17.82 -2.70
C ASN A 152 -32.49 17.37 -2.41
N ASN A 153 -32.95 17.61 -1.17
CA ASN A 153 -34.31 17.42 -0.67
C ASN A 153 -34.96 16.09 -1.10
N LYS A 154 -34.30 14.97 -0.75
CA LYS A 154 -34.77 13.64 -1.11
C LYS A 154 -35.75 13.09 -0.08
N LEU A 155 -36.93 12.70 -0.56
CA LEU A 155 -38.00 12.17 0.25
C LEU A 155 -37.85 10.67 0.49
N ILE A 156 -38.08 10.27 1.73
CA ILE A 156 -38.24 8.90 2.20
C ILE A 156 -39.64 8.82 2.82
N SER A 157 -40.39 7.76 2.52
CA SER A 157 -41.72 7.52 3.08
C SER A 157 -41.72 6.16 3.79
N ASP A 158 -42.43 6.07 4.92
CA ASP A 158 -42.66 4.79 5.61
C ASP A 158 -43.83 3.98 5.01
N GLY A 159 -44.53 4.54 4.01
CA GLY A 159 -45.70 3.92 3.38
C GLY A 159 -46.99 3.92 4.23
N VAL A 160 -46.92 4.38 5.48
CA VAL A 160 -48.08 4.54 6.39
C VAL A 160 -48.40 6.01 6.67
N GLY A 161 -47.74 6.90 5.94
CA GLY A 161 -48.02 8.33 5.89
C GLY A 161 -46.88 9.19 6.44
N GLY A 162 -46.00 8.66 7.28
CA GLY A 162 -44.80 9.39 7.67
C GLY A 162 -43.90 9.63 6.48
N SER A 163 -43.33 10.83 6.42
CA SER A 163 -42.34 11.17 5.40
C SER A 163 -41.20 11.96 6.02
N GLY A 164 -40.00 11.75 5.51
CA GLY A 164 -38.85 12.54 5.90
C GLY A 164 -38.05 12.94 4.68
N ASN A 165 -37.36 14.07 4.79
CA ASN A 165 -36.47 14.53 3.75
C ASN A 165 -35.06 14.59 4.29
N TYR A 166 -34.10 14.22 3.45
CA TYR A 166 -32.70 14.48 3.76
C TYR A 166 -32.08 15.42 2.72
N THR A 167 -31.06 16.14 3.19
CA THR A 167 -30.20 16.98 2.39
C THR A 167 -28.76 16.72 2.76
N VAL A 168 -27.91 16.49 1.76
CA VAL A 168 -26.51 16.11 1.98
C VAL A 168 -25.56 17.12 1.33
N THR A 169 -24.56 17.53 2.09
CA THR A 169 -23.38 18.26 1.59
C THR A 169 -22.12 17.43 1.81
N ALA A 170 -21.09 17.63 0.99
CA ALA A 170 -19.80 16.99 1.17
C ALA A 170 -18.65 17.98 1.02
N SER A 171 -17.61 17.83 1.83
CA SER A 171 -16.36 18.61 1.75
C SER A 171 -15.19 17.65 1.57
N LEU A 172 -14.31 17.93 0.61
CA LEU A 172 -13.10 17.14 0.39
C LEU A 172 -12.07 17.51 1.45
N LEU A 173 -11.80 16.59 2.37
CA LEU A 173 -10.84 16.78 3.45
C LEU A 173 -9.41 16.55 2.96
N GLU A 174 -9.19 15.52 2.15
CA GLU A 174 -7.87 15.09 1.72
C GLU A 174 -7.92 14.61 0.27
N TYR A 175 -6.88 14.95 -0.48
CA TYR A 175 -6.61 14.40 -1.80
C TYR A 175 -5.16 13.92 -1.86
N HIS A 176 -4.96 12.69 -2.28
CA HIS A 176 -3.64 12.22 -2.68
C HIS A 176 -3.76 11.23 -3.84
N SER A 177 -2.67 10.96 -4.55
CA SER A 177 -2.66 9.96 -5.61
C SER A 177 -1.89 8.72 -5.19
N VAL A 178 -2.44 7.54 -5.41
CA VAL A 178 -1.80 6.25 -5.15
C VAL A 178 -1.54 5.51 -6.45
N ASN A 179 -0.56 4.60 -6.48
CA ASN A 179 -0.41 3.68 -7.61
C ASN A 179 -1.30 2.43 -7.40
N ASN A 180 -2.41 2.35 -8.13
CA ASN A 180 -3.35 1.23 -8.12
C ASN A 180 -3.01 0.18 -9.21
N ALA A 181 -1.73 -0.15 -9.34
CA ALA A 181 -1.27 -1.19 -10.21
C ALA A 181 -0.03 -1.85 -9.60
N PHE A 182 0.26 -3.05 -10.06
CA PHE A 182 1.47 -3.74 -9.72
C PHE A 182 2.58 -3.32 -10.70
N PHE A 183 3.60 -2.63 -10.18
CA PHE A 183 4.69 -2.09 -10.98
C PHE A 183 5.35 -3.20 -11.81
N GLY A 184 5.71 -2.90 -13.05
CA GLY A 184 6.25 -3.91 -13.96
C GLY A 184 5.21 -4.79 -14.67
N VAL A 185 3.95 -4.84 -14.25
CA VAL A 185 2.89 -5.57 -14.97
C VAL A 185 1.92 -4.60 -15.64
N PRO A 186 1.80 -4.60 -16.98
CA PRO A 186 0.89 -3.69 -17.68
C PRO A 186 -0.52 -3.67 -17.09
N ALA A 187 -1.01 -2.48 -16.73
CA ALA A 187 -2.30 -2.30 -16.09
C ALA A 187 -3.40 -2.04 -17.13
N SER A 188 -4.08 -3.09 -17.58
CA SER A 188 -5.19 -2.96 -18.54
C SER A 188 -6.33 -2.10 -17.98
N GLY A 189 -6.88 -1.20 -18.79
CA GLY A 189 -8.02 -0.36 -18.38
C GLY A 189 -7.62 0.89 -17.59
N CYS A 190 -6.32 1.13 -17.38
CA CYS A 190 -5.85 2.36 -16.78
C CYS A 190 -5.75 3.49 -17.82
N ALA A 191 -6.33 4.65 -17.52
CA ALA A 191 -6.25 5.85 -18.37
C ALA A 191 -4.92 6.62 -18.22
N ASP A 192 -4.00 6.14 -17.37
CA ASP A 192 -2.68 6.77 -17.19
C ASP A 192 -1.78 6.48 -18.39
N ALA A 193 -1.04 7.49 -18.85
CA ALA A 193 -0.04 7.33 -19.90
C ALA A 193 1.07 6.33 -19.51
N SER A 194 1.24 6.07 -18.21
CA SER A 194 2.23 5.15 -17.65
C SER A 194 1.68 3.72 -17.48
N ALA A 195 0.47 3.43 -17.94
CA ALA A 195 -0.18 2.12 -17.79
C ALA A 195 0.62 0.96 -18.41
N SER A 196 1.33 1.23 -19.51
CA SER A 196 2.22 0.26 -20.17
C SER A 196 3.39 -0.19 -19.30
N LEU A 197 3.69 0.55 -18.23
CA LEU A 197 4.77 0.28 -17.27
C LEU A 197 4.26 -0.41 -15.99
N GLY A 198 2.97 -0.73 -15.94
CA GLY A 198 2.32 -1.19 -14.70
C GLY A 198 2.15 -0.10 -13.66
N ILE A 199 2.03 1.15 -14.11
CA ILE A 199 1.70 2.28 -13.25
C ILE A 199 0.29 2.73 -13.58
N CYS A 200 -0.59 2.72 -12.58
CA CYS A 200 -1.92 3.26 -12.69
C CYS A 200 -2.19 4.23 -11.53
N ARG A 201 -1.85 5.51 -11.70
CA ARG A 201 -2.16 6.49 -10.67
C ARG A 201 -3.66 6.64 -10.55
N GLN A 202 -4.17 6.47 -9.34
CA GLN A 202 -5.56 6.68 -8.99
C GLN A 202 -5.64 7.73 -7.87
N PRO A 203 -6.65 8.60 -7.91
CA PRO A 203 -6.90 9.52 -6.82
C PRO A 203 -7.50 8.77 -5.62
N PHE A 204 -7.04 9.15 -4.44
CA PHE A 204 -7.60 8.78 -3.16
C PHE A 204 -8.12 10.06 -2.52
N GLU A 205 -9.39 10.04 -2.16
CA GLU A 205 -10.09 11.21 -1.67
C GLU A 205 -10.85 10.88 -0.40
N VAL A 206 -10.65 11.69 0.64
CA VAL A 206 -11.38 11.59 1.89
C VAL A 206 -12.44 12.67 1.93
N TRP A 207 -13.69 12.27 2.00
CA TRP A 207 -14.85 13.16 1.99
C TRP A 207 -15.52 13.21 3.36
N GLN A 208 -15.74 14.39 3.89
CA GLN A 208 -16.66 14.60 5.00
C GLN A 208 -18.05 14.87 4.43
N VAL A 209 -18.99 13.99 4.73
CA VAL A 209 -20.38 14.10 4.36
C VAL A 209 -21.21 14.56 5.55
N THR A 210 -22.02 15.59 5.36
CA THR A 210 -22.97 16.09 6.36
C THR A 210 -24.37 15.89 5.83
N SER A 211 -25.13 15.00 6.47
CA SER A 211 -26.52 14.71 6.14
C SER A 211 -27.44 15.31 7.18
N THR A 212 -28.38 16.14 6.74
CA THR A 212 -29.42 16.72 7.59
C THR A 212 -30.75 16.08 7.23
N GLY A 213 -31.33 15.32 8.14
CA GLY A 213 -32.61 14.63 7.99
C GLY A 213 -33.71 15.31 8.79
N THR A 214 -34.87 15.49 8.19
CA THR A 214 -36.10 15.96 8.84
C THR A 214 -37.16 14.87 8.76
N TRP A 215 -37.95 14.68 9.82
CA TRP A 215 -39.09 13.76 9.80
C TRP A 215 -40.39 14.50 10.07
N ASN A 216 -41.38 14.28 9.22
CA ASN A 216 -42.74 14.77 9.35
C ASN A 216 -43.67 13.60 9.67
N SER A 217 -44.22 13.58 10.88
CA SER A 217 -45.19 12.56 11.27
C SER A 217 -46.60 13.00 10.88
N ASN A 218 -47.38 12.11 10.28
CA ASN A 218 -48.77 12.38 9.88
C ASN A 218 -49.79 12.54 11.04
N LEU A 219 -49.33 12.62 12.29
CA LEU A 219 -50.20 12.73 13.46
C LEU A 219 -50.46 14.19 13.82
N GLY A 220 -51.28 14.86 13.00
CA GLY A 220 -51.94 16.14 13.32
C GLY A 220 -51.09 17.40 13.11
N ALA A 221 -51.68 18.37 12.41
CA ALA A 221 -51.10 19.67 12.08
C ALA A 221 -50.63 20.43 13.33
N GLY A 222 -49.32 20.57 13.49
CA GLY A 222 -48.67 21.26 14.61
C GLY A 222 -47.46 20.50 15.20
N ALA A 223 -47.23 19.25 14.78
CA ALA A 223 -46.15 18.41 15.27
C ALA A 223 -44.75 18.95 14.91
N ALA A 224 -43.85 18.96 15.90
CA ALA A 224 -42.45 19.32 15.72
C ALA A 224 -41.83 18.58 14.51
N LEU A 225 -41.03 19.31 13.73
CA LEU A 225 -40.21 18.78 12.63
C LEU A 225 -38.79 18.55 13.16
N PRO A 226 -38.52 17.43 13.88
CA PRO A 226 -37.19 17.16 14.37
C PRO A 226 -36.23 17.13 13.19
N THR A 227 -35.15 17.88 13.33
CA THR A 227 -34.06 17.94 12.37
C THR A 227 -32.83 17.35 13.05
N VAL A 228 -32.26 16.31 12.45
CA VAL A 228 -31.05 15.64 12.95
C VAL A 228 -29.96 15.79 11.91
N GLN A 229 -28.75 16.11 12.37
CA GLN A 229 -27.56 16.16 11.55
C GLN A 229 -26.63 15.00 11.90
N VAL A 230 -26.16 14.30 10.87
CA VAL A 230 -25.17 13.23 10.97
C VAL A 230 -23.98 13.59 10.10
N MET A 231 -22.79 13.50 10.67
CA MET A 231 -21.54 13.68 9.94
C MET A 231 -20.87 12.33 9.75
N ALA A 232 -20.40 12.04 8.54
CA ALA A 232 -19.69 10.81 8.23
C ALA A 232 -18.45 11.10 7.40
N THR A 233 -17.38 10.34 7.61
CA THR A 233 -16.20 10.39 6.75
C THR A 233 -16.24 9.21 5.79
N ILE A 234 -16.14 9.47 4.49
CA ILE A 234 -16.13 8.48 3.43
C ILE A 234 -14.75 8.48 2.78
N SER A 235 -14.14 7.32 2.66
CA SER A 235 -12.82 7.17 2.02
C SER A 235 -12.74 5.81 1.33
N PRO A 236 -12.05 5.70 0.18
CA PRO A 236 -11.58 4.41 -0.29
C PRO A 236 -10.55 3.83 0.69
N MET A 237 -10.33 2.52 0.59
CA MET A 237 -9.19 1.87 1.25
C MET A 237 -8.10 1.66 0.21
N PHE A 238 -6.87 2.05 0.53
CA PHE A 238 -5.71 1.69 -0.28
C PHE A 238 -4.87 0.67 0.50
N LEU A 239 -4.58 -0.46 -0.13
CA LEU A 239 -3.73 -1.49 0.44
C LEU A 239 -2.49 -1.67 -0.43
N PRO A 240 -1.31 -1.18 0.00
CA PRO A 240 -0.08 -1.33 -0.77
C PRO A 240 0.37 -2.79 -0.81
N TYR A 241 0.77 -3.27 -2.00
CA TYR A 241 1.33 -4.62 -2.16
C TYR A 241 2.64 -4.78 -1.38
N PHE A 242 3.45 -3.71 -1.37
CA PHE A 242 4.72 -3.62 -0.63
C PHE A 242 4.56 -2.77 0.63
N GLY A 243 3.45 -2.95 1.37
CA GLY A 243 3.15 -2.24 2.61
C GLY A 243 3.96 -2.68 3.84
N ASN A 244 4.55 -3.88 3.74
CA ASN A 244 5.28 -4.57 4.80
C ASN A 244 6.66 -4.97 4.29
N ALA A 245 7.59 -5.22 5.22
CA ALA A 245 8.91 -5.75 4.91
C ALA A 245 8.79 -7.16 4.29
N LEU A 246 7.97 -8.00 4.91
CA LEU A 246 7.68 -9.36 4.49
C LEU A 246 6.16 -9.55 4.45
N TYR A 247 5.63 -10.01 3.31
CA TYR A 247 4.22 -10.34 3.17
C TYR A 247 4.00 -11.68 2.47
N GLY A 248 3.30 -12.59 3.15
CA GLY A 248 2.87 -13.88 2.61
C GLY A 248 1.44 -13.83 2.07
N LEU A 249 1.23 -14.16 0.81
CA LEU A 249 -0.12 -14.35 0.24
C LEU A 249 -0.82 -15.59 0.81
N CYS A 250 -0.10 -16.42 1.57
CA CYS A 250 -0.58 -17.60 2.24
C CYS A 250 -0.07 -17.67 3.69
N ASN A 251 1.25 -17.75 3.89
CA ASN A 251 1.84 -17.91 5.23
C ASN A 251 3.14 -17.11 5.38
N VAL A 252 3.44 -16.68 6.60
CA VAL A 252 4.77 -16.22 7.00
C VAL A 252 5.21 -17.00 8.24
N THR A 253 6.36 -17.67 8.16
CA THR A 253 6.98 -18.38 9.26
C THR A 253 8.34 -17.74 9.53
N LEU A 254 8.54 -17.26 10.76
CA LEU A 254 9.79 -16.69 11.25
C LEU A 254 10.39 -17.63 12.31
N GLY A 255 11.36 -18.43 11.89
CA GLY A 255 12.27 -19.21 12.73
C GLY A 255 13.55 -18.45 13.07
N GLY A 256 14.23 -18.87 14.13
CA GLY A 256 15.49 -18.25 14.57
C GLY A 256 15.35 -16.79 15.00
N ASN A 257 16.43 -16.01 14.91
CA ASN A 257 16.43 -14.59 15.26
C ASN A 257 16.24 -13.75 14.00
N VAL A 258 15.01 -13.37 13.71
CA VAL A 258 14.63 -12.48 12.60
C VAL A 258 14.61 -11.04 13.10
N CYS A 259 15.06 -10.11 12.26
CA CYS A 259 14.87 -8.70 12.53
C CYS A 259 14.40 -7.93 11.29
N THR A 260 13.41 -7.06 11.49
CA THR A 260 12.94 -6.11 10.49
C THR A 260 13.01 -4.71 11.06
N ASP A 261 13.49 -3.76 10.26
CA ASP A 261 13.48 -2.32 10.57
C ASP A 261 13.16 -1.53 9.30
N SER A 262 13.06 -0.21 9.41
CA SER A 262 12.80 0.61 8.24
C SER A 262 13.76 1.77 8.07
N TYR A 263 13.79 2.32 6.86
CA TYR A 263 14.47 3.57 6.55
C TYR A 263 13.81 4.24 5.36
N ASN A 264 14.25 5.45 5.04
CA ASN A 264 13.79 6.17 3.86
C ASN A 264 14.96 6.45 2.91
N SER A 265 15.00 5.73 1.80
CA SER A 265 16.06 5.90 0.78
C SER A 265 16.05 7.30 0.11
N ALA A 266 14.93 8.03 0.20
CA ALA A 266 14.86 9.43 -0.26
C ALA A 266 15.60 10.39 0.69
N ARG A 267 15.85 10.00 1.94
CA ARG A 267 16.62 10.76 2.93
C ARG A 267 18.10 10.36 2.98
N GLY A 268 18.50 9.36 2.20
CA GLY A 268 19.89 8.90 2.09
C GLY A 268 20.05 7.41 2.43
N ASN A 269 21.29 7.02 2.71
CA ASN A 269 21.68 5.68 3.14
C ASN A 269 20.96 5.28 4.45
N TYR A 270 20.70 3.99 4.61
CA TYR A 270 20.21 3.35 5.84
C TYR A 270 20.93 3.88 7.10
N GLY A 271 22.26 3.99 7.07
CA GLY A 271 23.04 4.68 8.10
C GLY A 271 23.49 3.81 9.28
N LEU A 272 23.16 2.52 9.29
CA LEU A 272 23.74 1.50 10.17
C LEU A 272 24.47 0.42 9.35
N ALA A 273 25.15 -0.50 10.04
CA ALA A 273 25.70 -1.68 9.40
C ALA A 273 24.57 -2.56 8.84
N ALA A 274 24.70 -3.02 7.61
CA ALA A 274 23.68 -3.81 6.91
C ALA A 274 23.34 -5.15 7.56
N ASN A 275 24.19 -5.65 8.45
CA ASN A 275 23.98 -6.90 9.17
C ASN A 275 23.23 -6.70 10.50
N SER A 276 22.79 -5.49 10.80
CA SER A 276 22.28 -5.10 12.11
C SER A 276 20.97 -4.34 11.96
N CYS A 277 19.96 -4.75 12.70
CA CYS A 277 18.70 -4.01 12.71
C CYS A 277 18.73 -2.79 13.63
N ALA A 278 18.01 -1.75 13.22
CA ALA A 278 17.74 -0.62 14.08
C ALA A 278 16.89 -1.07 15.27
N THR A 279 17.30 -0.66 16.48
CA THR A 279 16.52 -0.85 17.71
C THR A 279 16.09 0.49 18.26
N THR A 280 15.21 0.49 19.25
CA THR A 280 14.77 1.71 19.93
C THR A 280 15.92 2.52 20.55
N SER A 281 17.08 1.89 20.79
CA SER A 281 18.28 2.53 21.35
C SER A 281 19.43 2.73 20.35
N THR A 282 19.35 2.14 19.15
CA THR A 282 20.45 2.16 18.15
C THR A 282 20.08 2.84 16.83
N GLY A 283 18.86 3.39 16.69
CA GLY A 283 18.44 4.09 15.48
C GLY A 283 19.30 5.31 15.14
N THR A 284 19.47 5.58 13.86
CA THR A 284 20.13 6.80 13.35
C THR A 284 19.08 7.80 12.86
N SER A 285 19.52 8.89 12.23
CA SER A 285 18.59 9.84 11.60
C SER A 285 17.76 9.22 10.46
N ASN A 286 18.18 8.08 9.89
CA ASN A 286 17.47 7.42 8.80
C ASN A 286 17.04 5.97 9.09
N ALA A 287 17.82 5.20 9.85
CA ALA A 287 17.42 3.86 10.29
C ALA A 287 16.45 3.94 11.48
N GLN A 288 15.29 3.32 11.35
CA GLN A 288 14.17 3.39 12.29
C GLN A 288 13.76 1.98 12.73
N ALA A 289 13.69 1.76 14.03
CA ALA A 289 13.21 0.50 14.61
C ALA A 289 11.71 0.25 14.41
N THR A 290 10.99 1.20 13.79
CA THR A 290 9.56 1.12 13.51
C THR A 290 9.32 1.32 12.00
N GLY A 291 8.16 0.92 11.49
CA GLY A 291 7.75 1.09 10.09
C GLY A 291 7.86 -0.15 9.20
N SER A 292 8.37 -1.27 9.71
CA SER A 292 8.68 -2.51 8.97
C SER A 292 7.87 -3.71 9.46
N GLY A 293 6.56 -3.64 9.25
CA GLY A 293 5.65 -4.73 9.61
C GLY A 293 5.89 -6.00 8.81
N ILE A 294 5.28 -7.09 9.27
CA ILE A 294 5.13 -8.33 8.52
C ILE A 294 3.64 -8.65 8.40
N GLY A 295 3.25 -9.37 7.35
CA GLY A 295 1.87 -9.77 7.23
C GLY A 295 1.62 -11.01 6.41
N SER A 296 0.41 -11.55 6.56
CA SER A 296 -0.03 -12.70 5.80
C SER A 296 -1.54 -12.64 5.51
N ASN A 297 -1.94 -13.13 4.33
CA ASN A 297 -3.34 -13.44 4.02
C ASN A 297 -3.84 -14.71 4.72
N GLY A 298 -2.95 -15.49 5.31
CA GLY A 298 -3.28 -16.61 6.19
C GLY A 298 -2.57 -16.44 7.52
N GLY A 299 -1.78 -17.44 7.90
CA GLY A 299 -1.17 -17.51 9.21
C GLY A 299 0.15 -16.75 9.29
N VAL A 300 0.46 -16.25 10.48
CA VAL A 300 1.81 -15.80 10.85
C VAL A 300 2.29 -16.62 12.04
N THR A 301 3.47 -17.24 11.90
CA THR A 301 4.09 -18.04 12.95
C THR A 301 5.45 -17.46 13.32
N ILE A 302 5.68 -17.16 14.60
CA ILE A 302 6.92 -16.60 15.14
C ILE A 302 7.51 -17.58 16.17
N ASN A 303 8.49 -18.38 15.76
CA ASN A 303 9.07 -19.47 16.57
C ASN A 303 10.37 -19.08 17.30
N GLY A 304 10.94 -17.91 17.01
CA GLY A 304 12.18 -17.43 17.64
C GLY A 304 11.98 -16.65 18.93
N SER A 305 12.96 -16.75 19.84
CA SER A 305 12.94 -16.07 21.15
C SER A 305 13.47 -14.64 21.12
N ALA A 306 14.22 -14.24 20.09
CA ALA A 306 14.80 -12.89 19.96
C ALA A 306 14.43 -12.21 18.63
N ASN A 307 13.22 -12.49 18.12
CA ASN A 307 12.70 -11.78 16.96
C ASN A 307 12.49 -10.30 17.28
N THR A 308 12.85 -9.40 16.36
CA THR A 308 12.61 -7.96 16.49
C THR A 308 11.90 -7.45 15.24
N ILE A 309 10.58 -7.32 15.31
CA ILE A 309 9.75 -6.89 14.19
C ILE A 309 9.41 -5.43 14.39
N GLY A 310 9.97 -4.57 13.53
CA GLY A 310 9.80 -3.13 13.62
C GLY A 310 8.43 -2.61 13.16
N GLY A 311 7.35 -3.36 13.33
CA GLY A 311 6.03 -2.90 12.90
C GLY A 311 4.89 -3.75 13.40
N ASN A 312 3.73 -3.61 12.76
CA ASN A 312 2.58 -4.46 13.05
C ASN A 312 2.78 -5.86 12.45
N VAL A 313 2.17 -6.85 13.09
CA VAL A 313 1.98 -8.18 12.52
C VAL A 313 0.52 -8.30 12.13
N THR A 314 0.26 -8.41 10.83
CA THR A 314 -1.11 -8.59 10.31
C THR A 314 -1.33 -10.01 9.81
N TYR A 315 -2.38 -10.68 10.24
CA TYR A 315 -2.68 -12.05 9.81
C TYR A 315 -4.17 -12.19 9.49
N ALA A 316 -4.57 -13.27 8.83
CA ALA A 316 -5.98 -13.56 8.61
C ALA A 316 -6.48 -14.63 9.58
N ASN A 317 -7.66 -14.38 10.16
CA ASN A 317 -8.38 -15.38 10.97
C ASN A 317 -9.08 -16.43 10.12
N GLN A 318 -9.23 -16.19 8.83
CA GLN A 318 -9.85 -17.08 7.85
C GLN A 318 -9.11 -16.90 6.53
N ASN A 319 -8.88 -17.99 5.80
CA ASN A 319 -8.30 -17.93 4.45
C ASN A 319 -9.23 -18.68 3.49
N SER A 320 -9.39 -18.13 2.29
CA SER A 320 -10.08 -18.78 1.18
C SER A 320 -9.30 -19.96 0.60
N ASP A 321 -7.98 -19.98 0.76
CA ASP A 321 -7.11 -21.10 0.38
C ASP A 321 -6.90 -22.03 1.60
N PRO A 322 -7.41 -23.29 1.55
CA PRO A 322 -7.30 -24.23 2.66
C PRO A 322 -5.87 -24.75 2.89
N THR A 323 -4.93 -24.49 1.98
CA THR A 323 -3.51 -24.83 2.15
C THR A 323 -2.77 -23.81 3.02
N CYS A 324 -3.41 -22.69 3.33
CA CYS A 324 -2.86 -21.66 4.19
C CYS A 324 -3.27 -21.88 5.63
N ASN A 325 -2.33 -21.67 6.55
CA ASN A 325 -2.64 -21.60 7.96
C ASN A 325 -3.49 -20.36 8.22
N THR A 326 -4.11 -20.30 9.39
CA THR A 326 -4.85 -19.12 9.85
C THR A 326 -4.39 -18.77 11.25
N GLY A 327 -4.61 -17.52 11.64
CA GLY A 327 -4.29 -17.05 12.98
C GLY A 327 -2.82 -16.66 13.17
N PHE A 328 -2.54 -16.23 14.39
CA PHE A 328 -1.19 -15.91 14.86
C PHE A 328 -0.71 -17.02 15.79
N GLN A 329 0.52 -17.49 15.60
CA GLN A 329 1.18 -18.48 16.46
C GLN A 329 2.55 -17.95 16.90
N GLY A 330 2.91 -18.16 18.17
CA GLY A 330 4.19 -17.73 18.72
C GLY A 330 4.12 -16.58 19.72
N THR A 331 5.23 -15.87 19.90
CA THR A 331 5.37 -14.77 20.87
C THR A 331 5.26 -13.40 20.20
N SER A 332 4.56 -12.46 20.87
CA SER A 332 4.50 -11.05 20.47
C SER A 332 5.57 -10.19 21.14
N ALA A 333 6.40 -10.75 22.03
CA ALA A 333 7.38 -9.99 22.82
C ALA A 333 8.43 -9.23 21.98
N GLY A 334 8.60 -9.62 20.71
CA GLY A 334 9.49 -9.00 19.74
C GLY A 334 8.85 -8.02 18.78
N VAL A 335 7.54 -7.79 18.88
CA VAL A 335 6.77 -6.97 17.93
C VAL A 335 6.69 -5.54 18.46
N ALA A 336 7.29 -4.59 17.75
CA ALA A 336 7.25 -3.18 18.13
C ALA A 336 5.86 -2.54 17.95
N GLY A 337 5.06 -3.07 17.03
CA GLY A 337 3.68 -2.65 16.78
C GLY A 337 2.65 -3.55 17.47
N SER A 338 1.49 -3.69 16.84
CA SER A 338 0.39 -4.56 17.29
C SER A 338 0.32 -5.84 16.46
N VAL A 339 -0.09 -6.93 17.11
CA VAL A 339 -0.47 -8.19 16.45
C VAL A 339 -1.98 -8.17 16.28
N LEU A 340 -2.46 -8.06 15.04
CA LEU A 340 -3.89 -7.87 14.78
C LEU A 340 -4.35 -8.61 13.51
N PRO A 341 -5.60 -9.09 13.49
CA PRO A 341 -6.17 -9.60 12.27
C PRO A 341 -6.38 -8.45 11.27
N GLY A 342 -5.98 -8.65 10.02
CA GLY A 342 -6.11 -7.67 8.93
C GLY A 342 -6.89 -8.22 7.74
N PRO A 343 -7.38 -7.35 6.83
CA PRO A 343 -7.92 -7.80 5.57
C PRO A 343 -6.81 -8.46 4.72
N ALA A 344 -7.19 -9.41 3.87
CA ALA A 344 -6.27 -10.02 2.92
C ALA A 344 -5.77 -8.96 1.93
N THR A 345 -4.46 -8.91 1.73
CA THR A 345 -3.86 -8.24 0.57
C THR A 345 -4.24 -9.00 -0.69
N PRO A 346 -4.72 -8.31 -1.73
CA PRO A 346 -5.08 -8.95 -2.98
C PRO A 346 -3.86 -9.63 -3.60
N THR A 347 -4.07 -10.77 -4.24
CA THR A 347 -3.04 -11.42 -5.04
C THR A 347 -2.65 -10.49 -6.18
N PRO A 348 -1.37 -10.12 -6.33
CA PRO A 348 -0.92 -9.34 -7.48
C PRO A 348 -1.23 -10.07 -8.78
N PRO A 349 -1.46 -9.33 -9.89
CA PRO A 349 -1.49 -9.93 -11.21
C PRO A 349 -0.20 -10.72 -11.47
N ALA A 350 -0.33 -11.94 -11.96
CA ALA A 350 0.81 -12.74 -12.41
C ALA A 350 1.35 -12.18 -13.74
N VAL A 351 2.68 -12.12 -13.87
CA VAL A 351 3.33 -11.84 -15.15
C VAL A 351 3.06 -13.03 -16.09
N ASP A 352 2.43 -12.79 -17.24
CA ASP A 352 2.29 -13.83 -18.25
C ASP A 352 3.58 -13.97 -19.07
N MET A 353 4.43 -14.88 -18.60
CA MET A 353 5.69 -15.23 -19.23
C MET A 353 5.57 -16.12 -20.47
N SER A 354 4.38 -16.68 -20.75
CA SER A 354 4.18 -17.60 -21.88
C SER A 354 4.32 -16.90 -23.23
N ILE A 355 3.97 -15.60 -23.27
CA ILE A 355 3.97 -14.76 -24.46
C ILE A 355 5.39 -14.46 -24.94
N TRP A 356 6.37 -14.46 -24.03
CA TRP A 356 7.74 -14.06 -24.35
C TRP A 356 8.59 -15.14 -25.02
N GLY A 357 8.06 -16.35 -25.20
CA GLY A 357 8.72 -17.42 -25.93
C GLY A 357 10.19 -17.58 -25.54
N TYR A 358 10.46 -17.87 -24.25
CA TYR A 358 11.80 -18.09 -23.69
C TYR A 358 12.56 -19.10 -24.57
N PRO A 359 13.54 -18.65 -25.37
CA PRO A 359 14.25 -19.56 -26.25
C PRO A 359 15.15 -20.44 -25.39
N THR A 360 15.03 -21.75 -25.55
CA THR A 360 15.97 -22.73 -24.97
C THR A 360 17.42 -22.56 -25.48
N THR A 361 17.61 -21.69 -26.48
CA THR A 361 18.89 -21.34 -27.12
C THR A 361 19.40 -19.93 -26.75
N THR A 362 18.80 -19.27 -25.74
CA THR A 362 19.29 -17.96 -25.29
C THR A 362 20.69 -18.06 -24.66
N PRO A 363 21.52 -17.01 -24.80
CA PRO A 363 22.86 -17.03 -24.22
C PRO A 363 22.77 -17.08 -22.70
N ALA A 364 23.40 -18.10 -22.11
CA ALA A 364 23.65 -18.12 -20.67
C ALA A 364 24.57 -16.96 -20.29
N ILE A 365 24.15 -16.19 -19.29
CA ILE A 365 24.88 -15.05 -18.75
C ILE A 365 25.72 -15.57 -17.60
N GLN A 366 26.99 -15.78 -17.87
CA GLN A 366 27.97 -16.19 -16.88
C GLN A 366 29.26 -15.44 -17.14
N PRO A 367 30.01 -15.06 -16.08
CA PRO A 367 31.38 -14.59 -16.22
C PRO A 367 32.22 -15.63 -16.98
N VAL A 368 33.30 -15.19 -17.62
CA VAL A 368 34.14 -16.09 -18.42
C VAL A 368 34.69 -17.24 -17.55
N SER A 369 34.37 -18.48 -17.92
CA SER A 369 34.93 -19.69 -17.30
C SER A 369 36.36 -19.93 -17.79
N ALA A 370 37.27 -19.04 -17.43
CA ALA A 370 38.70 -19.19 -17.68
C ALA A 370 39.40 -19.57 -16.37
N GLY A 371 40.29 -20.57 -16.42
CA GLY A 371 41.14 -20.94 -15.27
C GLY A 371 42.07 -19.79 -14.84
N GLY A 372 42.56 -19.85 -13.60
CA GLY A 372 43.52 -18.91 -13.01
C GLY A 372 42.92 -17.63 -12.43
N GLY A 373 43.72 -16.88 -11.67
CA GLY A 373 43.32 -15.59 -11.06
C GLY A 373 43.01 -14.49 -12.08
N GLY A 374 42.25 -13.47 -11.64
CA GLY A 374 41.82 -12.31 -12.43
C GLY A 374 40.31 -12.03 -12.31
N ASP A 375 39.91 -10.80 -12.59
CA ASP A 375 38.52 -10.35 -12.50
C ASP A 375 37.74 -10.77 -13.75
N LYS A 376 36.62 -11.47 -13.55
CA LYS A 376 35.78 -11.98 -14.63
C LYS A 376 34.51 -11.13 -14.70
N VAL A 377 34.22 -10.57 -15.87
CA VAL A 377 33.12 -9.62 -16.04
C VAL A 377 32.22 -10.03 -17.20
N ALA A 378 30.92 -9.93 -16.97
CA ALA A 378 29.88 -10.00 -18.00
C ALA A 378 29.02 -8.74 -17.95
N ASN A 379 29.11 -7.89 -18.98
CA ASN A 379 28.34 -6.67 -19.12
C ASN A 379 27.17 -6.91 -20.08
N VAL A 380 25.95 -6.68 -19.61
CA VAL A 380 24.72 -6.68 -20.41
C VAL A 380 24.33 -5.23 -20.66
N TYR A 381 24.68 -4.70 -21.82
CA TYR A 381 24.27 -3.38 -22.26
C TYR A 381 22.85 -3.43 -22.82
N THR A 382 22.00 -2.51 -22.40
CA THR A 382 20.59 -2.42 -22.78
C THR A 382 20.26 -1.06 -23.36
N ARG A 383 19.29 -1.00 -24.28
CA ARG A 383 18.89 0.21 -25.02
C ARG A 383 20.06 0.97 -25.66
N GLN A 384 21.05 0.23 -26.17
CA GLN A 384 22.21 0.82 -26.83
C GLN A 384 22.09 0.64 -28.34
N ALA A 385 22.09 1.75 -29.09
CA ALA A 385 21.98 1.73 -30.55
C ALA A 385 23.32 1.36 -31.23
N THR A 386 24.44 1.57 -30.54
CA THR A 386 25.78 1.23 -31.01
C THR A 386 26.38 0.12 -30.15
N PRO A 387 27.18 -0.79 -30.74
CA PRO A 387 28.00 -1.71 -29.98
C PRO A 387 28.81 -1.01 -28.87
N PRO A 388 29.01 -1.65 -27.71
CA PRO A 388 29.94 -1.15 -26.70
C PRO A 388 31.37 -1.02 -27.28
N PRO A 389 32.15 -0.02 -26.82
CA PRO A 389 33.53 0.14 -27.25
C PRO A 389 34.37 -1.06 -26.80
N LEU A 390 35.28 -1.53 -27.66
CA LEU A 390 36.19 -2.62 -27.32
C LEU A 390 37.10 -2.23 -26.14
N PRO A 391 37.31 -3.13 -25.16
CA PRO A 391 38.31 -2.90 -24.12
C PRO A 391 39.72 -2.68 -24.74
N PRO A 392 40.57 -1.85 -24.10
CA PRO A 392 41.92 -1.58 -24.60
C PRO A 392 42.73 -2.88 -24.83
N GLY A 393 43.35 -3.00 -26.00
CA GLY A 393 44.22 -4.14 -26.35
C GLY A 393 43.49 -5.37 -26.93
N VAL A 394 42.17 -5.35 -27.06
CA VAL A 394 41.42 -6.41 -27.76
C VAL A 394 41.43 -6.15 -29.27
N GLY A 395 42.23 -6.93 -30.01
CA GLY A 395 42.51 -6.70 -31.44
C GLY A 395 41.44 -7.14 -32.45
N SER A 396 40.48 -7.98 -32.04
CA SER A 396 39.39 -8.47 -32.92
C SER A 396 38.22 -9.00 -32.08
N GLY A 397 36.98 -8.75 -32.52
CA GLY A 397 35.78 -9.28 -31.85
C GLY A 397 34.61 -8.31 -31.68
N ALA A 398 34.50 -7.26 -32.52
CA ALA A 398 33.41 -6.29 -32.41
C ALA A 398 32.03 -6.96 -32.36
N CYS A 399 31.14 -6.43 -31.52
CA CYS A 399 29.78 -6.96 -31.40
C CYS A 399 29.04 -6.89 -32.75
N PRO A 400 28.14 -7.83 -33.04
CA PRO A 400 27.32 -7.78 -34.24
C PRO A 400 26.46 -6.50 -34.24
N MET A 401 26.23 -5.88 -35.39
CA MET A 401 25.33 -4.70 -35.47
C MET A 401 23.85 -5.12 -35.50
N GLY A 402 22.95 -4.16 -35.25
CA GLY A 402 21.51 -4.34 -35.43
C GLY A 402 20.74 -4.83 -34.20
N PHE A 403 21.41 -4.92 -33.04
CA PHE A 403 20.76 -5.24 -31.77
C PHE A 403 20.57 -3.99 -30.92
N THR A 404 19.58 -4.02 -30.02
CA THR A 404 19.35 -2.94 -29.04
C THR A 404 19.95 -3.27 -27.67
N ALA A 405 20.50 -4.47 -27.51
CA ALA A 405 21.23 -4.91 -26.33
C ALA A 405 22.36 -5.87 -26.70
N TYR A 406 23.40 -5.88 -25.87
CA TYR A 406 24.64 -6.62 -26.09
C TYR A 406 25.11 -7.29 -24.81
N LEU A 407 25.56 -8.54 -24.91
CA LEU A 407 26.30 -9.22 -23.86
C LEU A 407 27.77 -9.22 -24.23
N GLU A 408 28.55 -8.46 -23.49
CA GLU A 408 30.01 -8.44 -23.52
C GLU A 408 30.56 -9.28 -22.36
N LYS A 409 31.57 -10.10 -22.62
CA LYS A 409 32.29 -10.85 -21.58
C LYS A 409 33.79 -10.69 -21.77
N TYR A 410 34.53 -10.55 -20.68
CA TYR A 410 35.98 -10.55 -20.69
C TYR A 410 36.57 -10.96 -19.35
N LYS A 411 37.85 -11.36 -19.38
CA LYS A 411 38.68 -11.55 -18.20
C LYS A 411 39.72 -10.44 -18.13
N HIS A 412 39.73 -9.70 -17.03
CA HIS A 412 40.76 -8.72 -16.71
C HIS A 412 41.86 -9.33 -15.84
N THR A 413 43.09 -8.93 -16.12
CA THR A 413 44.25 -9.22 -15.25
C THR A 413 45.11 -7.97 -15.13
N PHE A 414 45.66 -7.74 -13.93
CA PHE A 414 46.66 -6.73 -13.69
C PHE A 414 47.98 -7.41 -13.31
N SER A 415 49.03 -7.19 -14.10
CA SER A 415 50.35 -7.74 -13.84
C SER A 415 51.41 -6.74 -14.26
N ALA A 416 52.39 -6.50 -13.38
CA ALA A 416 53.52 -5.59 -13.62
C ALA A 416 53.12 -4.20 -14.15
N GLY A 417 52.06 -3.59 -13.60
CA GLY A 417 51.60 -2.26 -14.01
C GLY A 417 50.80 -2.23 -15.33
N THR A 418 50.49 -3.39 -15.91
CA THR A 418 49.77 -3.50 -17.17
C THR A 418 48.41 -4.17 -16.97
N HIS A 419 47.36 -3.54 -17.51
CA HIS A 419 46.04 -4.13 -17.62
C HIS A 419 45.94 -4.95 -18.91
N SER A 420 45.44 -6.18 -18.81
CA SER A 420 45.19 -7.06 -19.96
C SER A 420 43.76 -7.59 -19.93
N TYR A 421 43.11 -7.53 -21.09
CA TYR A 421 41.74 -8.00 -21.31
C TYR A 421 41.78 -9.20 -22.26
N THR A 422 41.46 -10.38 -21.73
CA THR A 422 41.52 -11.66 -22.44
C THR A 422 40.16 -12.32 -22.50
N SER A 423 40.03 -13.36 -23.34
CA SER A 423 38.78 -14.13 -23.49
C SER A 423 37.56 -13.26 -23.80
N TYR A 424 37.76 -12.23 -24.62
CA TYR A 424 36.71 -11.31 -25.04
C TYR A 424 35.68 -12.03 -25.91
N SER A 425 34.40 -11.80 -25.64
CA SER A 425 33.30 -12.20 -26.51
C SER A 425 32.18 -11.17 -26.45
N CYS A 426 31.54 -10.89 -27.56
CA CYS A 426 30.35 -10.05 -27.59
C CYS A 426 29.25 -10.65 -28.46
N VAL A 427 28.03 -10.74 -27.94
CA VAL A 427 26.85 -11.26 -28.65
C VAL A 427 25.66 -10.31 -28.52
N GLY A 428 24.83 -10.24 -29.55
CA GLY A 428 23.58 -9.48 -29.49
C GLY A 428 22.52 -10.18 -28.64
N ILE A 429 21.72 -9.41 -27.91
CA ILE A 429 20.57 -9.90 -27.13
C ILE A 429 19.29 -9.49 -27.83
N SER A 430 18.34 -10.42 -27.94
CA SER A 430 17.02 -10.16 -28.53
C SER A 430 16.07 -9.47 -27.55
N GLY A 431 15.06 -8.80 -28.10
CA GLY A 431 14.07 -8.02 -27.35
C GLY A 431 14.31 -6.51 -27.48
N SER A 432 13.35 -5.74 -26.98
CA SER A 432 13.36 -4.27 -26.98
C SER A 432 13.48 -3.66 -25.58
N GLY A 433 13.43 -4.49 -24.54
CA GLY A 433 13.46 -4.04 -23.15
C GLY A 433 12.18 -3.34 -22.71
N THR A 434 11.05 -3.71 -23.31
CA THR A 434 9.71 -3.24 -22.94
C THR A 434 8.95 -4.34 -22.18
N ALA A 435 7.88 -3.99 -21.46
CA ALA A 435 7.11 -4.98 -20.68
C ALA A 435 6.51 -6.11 -21.53
N VAL A 436 6.22 -5.84 -22.81
CA VAL A 436 5.65 -6.82 -23.74
C VAL A 436 6.72 -7.59 -24.52
N ASP A 437 7.94 -7.05 -24.61
CA ASP A 437 9.08 -7.66 -25.29
C ASP A 437 10.37 -7.36 -24.51
N PRO A 438 10.58 -8.06 -23.38
CA PRO A 438 11.73 -7.87 -22.51
C PRO A 438 13.02 -8.36 -23.18
N TYR A 439 14.16 -7.89 -22.71
CA TYR A 439 15.46 -8.47 -23.09
C TYR A 439 15.57 -9.89 -22.55
N ARG A 440 15.78 -10.87 -23.44
CA ARG A 440 15.72 -12.30 -23.07
C ARG A 440 17.10 -12.82 -22.74
N LEU A 441 17.32 -13.09 -21.46
CA LEU A 441 18.50 -13.75 -20.92
C LEU A 441 18.19 -15.23 -20.71
N GLY A 442 19.20 -16.08 -20.84
CA GLY A 442 19.09 -17.49 -20.46
C GLY A 442 19.16 -17.66 -18.95
N ASP A 443 19.96 -18.63 -18.50
CA ASP A 443 20.36 -18.71 -17.10
C ASP A 443 21.41 -17.64 -16.79
N VAL A 444 21.24 -16.96 -15.65
CA VAL A 444 22.19 -15.96 -15.13
C VAL A 444 22.92 -16.60 -13.95
N THR A 445 24.22 -16.86 -14.10
CA THR A 445 25.00 -17.61 -13.12
C THR A 445 26.34 -16.93 -12.83
N ALA A 446 26.57 -16.58 -11.56
CA ALA A 446 27.87 -16.16 -11.05
C ALA A 446 28.11 -16.83 -9.69
N ASP A 447 28.76 -17.99 -9.69
CA ASP A 447 28.88 -18.86 -8.53
C ASP A 447 30.34 -19.29 -8.28
N ALA A 448 30.58 -20.25 -7.39
CA ALA A 448 31.94 -20.72 -7.11
C ALA A 448 32.62 -21.37 -8.33
N ALA A 449 31.84 -21.94 -9.27
CA ALA A 449 32.37 -22.48 -10.52
C ALA A 449 32.66 -21.38 -11.56
N ASN A 450 31.88 -20.30 -11.53
CA ASN A 450 31.97 -19.16 -12.44
C ASN A 450 31.99 -17.83 -11.65
N PRO A 451 33.02 -17.58 -10.83
CA PRO A 451 33.05 -16.40 -9.98
C PRO A 451 33.21 -15.15 -10.84
N GLY A 452 32.66 -14.02 -10.40
CA GLY A 452 32.80 -12.75 -11.10
C GLY A 452 31.59 -11.84 -10.99
N THR A 453 31.65 -10.73 -11.73
CA THR A 453 30.63 -9.69 -11.73
C THR A 453 29.82 -9.74 -13.03
N ILE A 454 28.50 -9.73 -12.89
CA ILE A 454 27.54 -9.52 -13.96
C ILE A 454 26.95 -8.11 -13.78
N ASN A 455 27.00 -7.28 -14.82
CA ASN A 455 26.48 -5.92 -14.78
C ASN A 455 25.34 -5.78 -15.79
N LEU A 456 24.13 -5.49 -15.31
CA LEU A 456 23.03 -5.04 -16.15
C LEU A 456 23.14 -3.53 -16.30
N ILE A 457 23.45 -3.07 -17.51
CA ILE A 457 23.77 -1.68 -17.80
C ILE A 457 22.70 -1.14 -18.72
N GLY A 458 22.05 -0.05 -18.32
CA GLY A 458 21.13 0.68 -19.19
C GLY A 458 21.38 2.16 -19.15
N PRO A 459 20.74 2.96 -20.01
CA PRO A 459 20.88 4.41 -19.95
C PRO A 459 20.46 4.93 -18.57
N SER A 460 21.22 5.89 -18.03
CA SER A 460 20.78 6.64 -16.86
C SER A 460 19.40 7.23 -17.16
N GLY A 461 18.41 6.98 -16.32
CA GLY A 461 17.05 7.31 -16.66
C GLY A 461 16.13 7.34 -15.45
N SER A 462 14.96 7.93 -15.65
CA SER A 462 13.89 7.86 -14.67
C SER A 462 13.29 6.45 -14.64
N ILE A 463 12.90 6.01 -13.44
CA ILE A 463 11.99 4.89 -13.14
C ILE A 463 10.64 4.96 -13.86
N ALA A 464 10.33 6.08 -14.52
CA ALA A 464 9.27 6.18 -15.52
C ALA A 464 9.57 5.45 -16.84
N ASN A 465 10.75 4.86 -17.04
CA ASN A 465 11.08 4.09 -18.25
C ASN A 465 11.89 2.82 -17.91
N PRO A 466 11.34 1.90 -17.08
CA PRO A 466 12.02 0.68 -16.68
C PRO A 466 12.50 -0.14 -17.87
N ILE A 467 13.62 -0.84 -17.66
CA ILE A 467 14.16 -1.81 -18.61
C ILE A 467 13.73 -3.19 -18.14
N TYR A 468 12.99 -3.87 -19.01
CA TYR A 468 12.47 -5.21 -18.73
C TYR A 468 13.44 -6.26 -19.21
N VAL A 469 13.74 -7.21 -18.34
CA VAL A 469 14.67 -8.30 -18.57
C VAL A 469 13.99 -9.59 -18.13
N ALA A 470 13.99 -10.59 -19.01
CA ALA A 470 13.46 -11.91 -18.74
C ALA A 470 14.62 -12.88 -18.55
N ALA A 471 14.60 -13.71 -17.51
CA ALA A 471 15.62 -14.74 -17.24
C ALA A 471 14.97 -16.08 -16.86
N ASN A 472 15.65 -17.19 -17.15
CA ASN A 472 15.15 -18.52 -16.75
C ASN A 472 15.39 -18.76 -15.25
N ASN A 473 16.64 -18.65 -14.84
CA ASN A 473 17.11 -18.80 -13.47
C ASN A 473 18.14 -17.71 -13.17
N ILE A 474 18.25 -17.30 -11.91
CA ILE A 474 19.36 -16.49 -11.41
C ILE A 474 20.01 -17.23 -10.26
N THR A 475 21.31 -17.50 -10.37
CA THR A 475 22.09 -18.18 -9.34
C THR A 475 23.36 -17.40 -9.08
N ILE A 476 23.44 -16.73 -7.94
CA ILE A 476 24.61 -15.97 -7.51
C ILE A 476 25.17 -16.61 -6.24
N GLY A 477 26.32 -17.25 -6.36
CA GLY A 477 26.98 -17.95 -5.26
C GLY A 477 28.13 -17.15 -4.64
N THR A 478 29.03 -17.85 -3.96
CA THR A 478 30.22 -17.27 -3.34
C THR A 478 31.04 -16.45 -4.33
N ASN A 479 31.33 -15.19 -3.97
CA ASN A 479 32.04 -14.19 -4.78
C ASN A 479 31.35 -13.84 -6.12
N GLY A 480 30.09 -14.21 -6.29
CA GLY A 480 29.26 -13.75 -7.39
C GLY A 480 28.65 -12.39 -7.10
N VAL A 481 28.65 -11.52 -8.10
CA VAL A 481 28.00 -10.20 -8.02
C VAL A 481 27.09 -9.99 -9.22
N LEU A 482 25.87 -9.53 -9.00
CA LEU A 482 24.96 -9.06 -10.05
C LEU A 482 24.56 -7.61 -9.76
N ASN A 483 25.08 -6.66 -10.52
CA ASN A 483 24.81 -5.25 -10.35
C ASN A 483 23.82 -4.74 -11.40
N THR A 484 23.01 -3.76 -11.02
CA THR A 484 22.32 -2.90 -11.99
C THR A 484 22.98 -1.52 -11.98
N SER A 485 23.27 -0.96 -13.15
CA SER A 485 23.94 0.33 -13.25
C SER A 485 23.58 1.08 -14.53
N TYR A 486 24.02 2.33 -14.57
CA TYR A 486 23.87 3.22 -15.72
C TYR A 486 25.10 3.27 -16.62
N ALA A 487 26.23 2.74 -16.13
CA ALA A 487 27.49 2.73 -16.83
C ALA A 487 28.22 1.42 -16.60
N ALA A 488 29.02 1.02 -17.58
CA ALA A 488 29.96 -0.07 -17.42
C ALA A 488 31.08 0.29 -16.43
N PRO A 489 31.77 -0.71 -15.85
CA PRO A 489 33.01 -0.48 -15.13
C PRO A 489 34.03 0.25 -16.02
N ALA A 490 34.78 1.18 -15.44
CA ALA A 490 35.81 1.90 -16.18
C ALA A 490 36.92 0.92 -16.61
N THR A 491 37.27 0.89 -17.89
CA THR A 491 38.37 0.09 -18.44
C THR A 491 39.65 0.95 -18.51
N PRO A 492 40.54 0.91 -17.50
CA PRO A 492 41.75 1.72 -17.51
C PRO A 492 42.62 1.42 -18.73
N ASN A 493 43.26 2.47 -19.26
CA ASN A 493 44.21 2.35 -20.36
C ASN A 493 45.37 1.41 -19.98
N ALA A 494 45.88 0.66 -20.95
CA ALA A 494 47.07 -0.17 -20.79
C ALA A 494 48.27 0.71 -20.37
N GLY A 495 48.63 0.67 -19.08
CA GLY A 495 49.75 1.45 -18.49
C GLY A 495 49.37 2.46 -17.41
N GLY A 496 48.09 2.58 -17.03
CA GLY A 496 47.68 3.39 -15.87
C GLY A 496 47.99 2.72 -14.53
N ALA A 497 48.31 3.50 -13.50
CA ALA A 497 48.55 3.00 -12.13
C ALA A 497 47.25 2.76 -11.31
N SER A 498 46.08 2.92 -11.93
CA SER A 498 44.79 2.86 -11.23
C SER A 498 44.36 1.41 -10.98
N ALA A 499 43.84 1.12 -9.79
CA ALA A 499 43.19 -0.16 -9.52
C ALA A 499 41.96 -0.33 -10.42
N TYR A 500 41.83 -1.49 -11.06
CA TYR A 500 40.60 -1.86 -11.75
C TYR A 500 39.57 -2.33 -10.73
N SER A 501 38.31 -1.96 -10.95
CA SER A 501 37.16 -2.52 -10.23
C SER A 501 36.22 -3.10 -11.27
N SER A 502 35.79 -4.35 -11.06
CA SER A 502 34.75 -4.98 -11.88
C SER A 502 33.36 -4.46 -11.56
N ASP A 503 33.21 -3.73 -10.47
CA ASP A 503 31.96 -3.08 -10.09
C ASP A 503 31.80 -1.76 -10.84
N PRO A 504 30.60 -1.49 -11.36
CA PRO A 504 30.33 -0.24 -12.04
C PRO A 504 30.27 0.90 -11.01
N PRO A 505 30.33 2.16 -11.46
CA PRO A 505 30.12 3.31 -10.59
C PRO A 505 28.82 3.13 -9.78
N PRO A 506 28.86 3.32 -8.45
CA PRO A 506 27.69 3.12 -7.61
C PRO A 506 26.57 4.06 -8.05
N PRO A 507 25.39 3.54 -8.42
CA PRO A 507 24.30 4.38 -8.88
C PRO A 507 23.79 5.25 -7.73
N THR A 508 23.51 6.51 -8.04
CA THR A 508 22.78 7.42 -7.14
C THR A 508 21.30 7.39 -7.51
N ASN A 509 20.43 7.95 -6.68
CA ASN A 509 19.03 8.18 -7.05
C ASN A 509 18.84 9.00 -8.35
N ALA A 510 19.84 9.78 -8.77
CA ALA A 510 19.80 10.57 -10.00
C ALA A 510 20.35 9.82 -11.23
N THR A 511 21.19 8.82 -11.01
CA THR A 511 21.86 8.08 -12.09
C THR A 511 21.39 6.64 -12.22
N ALA A 512 20.69 6.09 -11.22
CA ALA A 512 20.24 4.71 -11.21
C ALA A 512 19.31 4.40 -12.40
N THR A 513 19.52 3.23 -12.99
CA THR A 513 18.69 2.72 -14.07
C THR A 513 17.63 1.77 -13.49
N PRO A 514 16.33 2.01 -13.72
CA PRO A 514 15.29 1.07 -13.32
C PRO A 514 15.35 -0.25 -14.09
N PHE A 515 15.37 -1.36 -13.38
CA PHE A 515 15.22 -2.70 -13.94
C PHE A 515 14.02 -3.44 -13.35
N VAL A 516 13.25 -4.07 -14.23
CA VAL A 516 12.28 -5.11 -13.87
C VAL A 516 12.82 -6.42 -14.41
N ILE A 517 13.15 -7.35 -13.51
CA ILE A 517 13.68 -8.66 -13.86
C ILE A 517 12.60 -9.71 -13.60
N ASP A 518 12.09 -10.26 -14.69
CA ASP A 518 11.09 -11.30 -14.68
C ASP A 518 11.79 -12.66 -14.78
N VAL A 519 11.75 -13.44 -13.69
CA VAL A 519 12.44 -14.73 -13.57
C VAL A 519 11.44 -15.88 -13.62
N ARG A 520 11.64 -16.80 -14.56
CA ARG A 520 10.71 -17.91 -14.81
C ARG A 520 10.66 -18.93 -13.68
N ASN A 521 11.82 -19.39 -13.22
CA ASN A 521 11.93 -20.55 -12.35
C ASN A 521 12.37 -20.16 -10.93
N ALA A 522 13.62 -19.74 -10.73
CA ALA A 522 14.13 -19.49 -9.39
C ALA A 522 15.24 -18.43 -9.35
N VAL A 523 15.36 -17.78 -8.20
CA VAL A 523 16.47 -16.92 -7.80
C VAL A 523 17.11 -17.53 -6.55
N ASP A 524 18.38 -17.88 -6.65
CA ASP A 524 19.17 -18.41 -5.54
C ASP A 524 20.42 -17.55 -5.32
N LEU A 525 20.46 -16.89 -4.17
CA LEU A 525 21.61 -16.10 -3.71
C LEU A 525 22.22 -16.82 -2.51
N GLY A 526 23.46 -17.25 -2.63
CA GLY A 526 24.17 -18.02 -1.61
C GLY A 526 25.58 -17.50 -1.33
N GLY A 527 26.22 -18.03 -0.29
CA GLY A 527 27.63 -17.74 0.00
C GLY A 527 27.87 -16.28 0.40
N THR A 528 28.74 -15.57 -0.31
CA THR A 528 29.05 -14.13 -0.11
C THR A 528 28.53 -13.29 -1.29
N SER A 529 27.44 -13.73 -1.91
CA SER A 529 26.88 -13.08 -3.10
C SER A 529 26.36 -11.67 -2.82
N SER A 530 26.40 -10.82 -3.83
CA SER A 530 25.78 -9.49 -3.81
C SER A 530 24.91 -9.30 -5.04
N LEU A 531 23.69 -8.81 -4.84
CA LEU A 531 22.77 -8.44 -5.91
C LEU A 531 22.29 -7.00 -5.70
N ASN A 532 22.72 -6.12 -6.61
CA ASN A 532 22.37 -4.71 -6.64
C ASN A 532 22.64 -3.99 -5.30
N TYR A 533 23.58 -4.50 -4.51
CA TYR A 533 23.90 -3.99 -3.19
C TYR A 533 25.22 -3.22 -3.22
N ASN A 534 25.19 -2.04 -2.62
CA ASN A 534 26.35 -1.17 -2.48
C ASN A 534 26.74 -1.06 -1.01
N SER A 535 27.89 -1.65 -0.64
CA SER A 535 28.39 -1.64 0.73
C SER A 535 28.83 -0.26 1.23
N ALA A 536 29.18 0.67 0.32
CA ALA A 536 29.55 2.04 0.68
C ALA A 536 28.32 2.90 1.00
N THR A 537 27.19 2.63 0.34
CA THR A 537 25.91 3.30 0.60
C THR A 537 24.73 2.32 0.65
N PRO A 538 24.61 1.50 1.72
CA PRO A 538 23.52 0.54 1.85
C PRO A 538 22.12 1.18 1.67
N GLY A 539 21.26 0.51 0.91
CA GLY A 539 19.92 1.02 0.59
C GLY A 539 19.88 2.21 -0.38
N VAL A 540 21.02 2.57 -0.99
CA VAL A 540 21.11 3.57 -2.07
C VAL A 540 21.78 2.94 -3.30
N PRO A 541 21.15 3.00 -4.49
CA PRO A 541 19.88 3.66 -4.78
C PRO A 541 18.69 2.93 -4.12
N SER A 542 17.52 3.57 -4.08
CA SER A 542 16.32 2.96 -3.50
C SER A 542 16.12 1.54 -4.07
N PRO A 543 15.76 0.55 -3.23
CA PRO A 543 15.33 -0.77 -3.68
C PRO A 543 14.26 -0.73 -4.79
N SER A 544 13.50 0.37 -4.91
CA SER A 544 12.52 0.55 -5.99
C SER A 544 13.10 0.55 -7.41
N TYR A 545 14.42 0.73 -7.58
CA TYR A 545 15.08 0.68 -8.89
C TYR A 545 15.29 -0.74 -9.40
N LEU A 546 15.18 -1.75 -8.53
CA LEU A 546 15.20 -3.13 -8.93
C LEU A 546 13.93 -3.82 -8.43
N MET A 547 13.11 -4.23 -9.38
CA MET A 547 11.98 -5.10 -9.12
C MET A 547 12.24 -6.49 -9.71
N MET A 548 11.98 -7.54 -8.94
CA MET A 548 12.07 -8.91 -9.44
C MET A 548 10.73 -9.62 -9.32
N ASN A 549 10.22 -10.15 -10.42
CA ASN A 549 9.01 -10.98 -10.47
C ASN A 549 9.41 -12.42 -10.73
N ILE A 550 9.26 -13.30 -9.74
CA ILE A 550 9.73 -14.67 -9.78
C ILE A 550 8.50 -15.59 -9.86
N MET A 551 8.30 -16.22 -11.01
CA MET A 551 7.08 -16.97 -11.33
C MET A 551 7.11 -18.44 -10.91
N GLY A 552 8.25 -18.90 -10.38
CA GLY A 552 8.45 -20.27 -9.94
C GLY A 552 7.51 -20.73 -8.84
N THR A 553 7.44 -22.06 -8.70
CA THR A 553 6.74 -22.76 -7.63
C THR A 553 7.75 -23.44 -6.70
N GLY A 554 7.31 -23.91 -5.52
CA GLY A 554 8.22 -24.47 -4.52
C GLY A 554 9.12 -23.38 -3.94
N THR A 555 10.40 -23.65 -3.68
CA THR A 555 11.38 -22.63 -3.26
C THR A 555 11.86 -21.84 -4.49
N ALA A 556 11.16 -20.74 -4.78
CA ALA A 556 11.43 -19.92 -5.97
C ALA A 556 12.39 -18.77 -5.66
N LEU A 557 12.48 -18.32 -4.41
CA LEU A 557 13.48 -17.38 -3.95
C LEU A 557 14.23 -17.99 -2.76
N SER A 558 15.55 -18.05 -2.85
CA SER A 558 16.45 -18.51 -1.79
C SER A 558 17.49 -17.43 -1.50
N LEU A 559 17.48 -16.91 -0.28
CA LEU A 559 18.50 -16.01 0.26
C LEU A 559 19.24 -16.75 1.36
N SER A 560 20.44 -17.20 1.06
CA SER A 560 21.27 -18.04 1.93
C SER A 560 22.68 -17.50 2.14
N GLY A 561 23.34 -17.92 3.22
CA GLY A 561 24.69 -17.43 3.51
C GLY A 561 24.69 -15.93 3.79
N GLN A 562 25.82 -15.28 3.56
CA GLN A 562 26.02 -13.84 3.66
C GLN A 562 25.56 -13.07 2.40
N ALA A 563 24.53 -13.56 1.72
CA ALA A 563 23.99 -12.88 0.55
C ALA A 563 23.49 -11.46 0.91
N GLN A 564 23.73 -10.50 0.01
CA GLN A 564 23.29 -9.12 0.16
C GLN A 564 22.45 -8.73 -1.05
N LEU A 565 21.26 -8.19 -0.81
CA LEU A 565 20.29 -7.85 -1.87
C LEU A 565 19.66 -6.49 -1.62
N SER A 566 19.54 -5.67 -2.66
CA SER A 566 18.73 -4.45 -2.65
C SER A 566 17.69 -4.47 -3.78
N GLY A 567 16.42 -4.65 -3.46
CA GLY A 567 15.32 -4.72 -4.42
C GLY A 567 13.96 -5.05 -3.82
N THR A 568 12.90 -4.84 -4.59
CA THR A 568 11.55 -5.29 -4.26
C THR A 568 11.23 -6.61 -4.98
N LEU A 569 10.82 -7.63 -4.23
CA LEU A 569 10.68 -9.00 -4.73
C LEU A 569 9.22 -9.45 -4.70
N ASN A 570 8.75 -10.04 -5.79
CA ASN A 570 7.43 -10.63 -5.91
C ASN A 570 7.53 -12.09 -6.35
N VAL A 571 7.00 -13.00 -5.54
CA VAL A 571 7.09 -14.46 -5.71
C VAL A 571 5.70 -15.08 -5.53
N PRO A 572 4.72 -14.72 -6.38
CA PRO A 572 3.30 -14.94 -6.08
C PRO A 572 2.91 -16.43 -6.03
N ASN A 573 3.69 -17.31 -6.67
CA ASN A 573 3.41 -18.74 -6.80
C ASN A 573 4.29 -19.63 -5.92
N GLY A 574 5.33 -19.06 -5.30
CA GLY A 574 6.40 -19.80 -4.64
C GLY A 574 6.69 -19.32 -3.21
N THR A 575 7.50 -20.12 -2.53
CA THR A 575 8.06 -19.81 -1.22
C THR A 575 9.34 -19.00 -1.39
N ALA A 576 9.46 -17.94 -0.59
CA ALA A 576 10.71 -17.24 -0.35
C ALA A 576 11.34 -17.78 0.93
N THR A 577 12.55 -18.33 0.83
CA THR A 577 13.32 -18.81 1.98
C THR A 577 14.44 -17.83 2.29
N LEU A 578 14.50 -17.36 3.53
CA LEU A 578 15.58 -16.54 4.05
C LEU A 578 16.30 -17.34 5.12
N GLY A 579 17.62 -17.38 5.12
CA GLY A 579 18.32 -18.08 6.19
C GLY A 579 19.82 -18.12 6.04
N GLY A 580 20.52 -18.57 7.08
CA GLY A 580 21.96 -18.84 6.98
C GLY A 580 22.84 -17.59 6.81
N ALA A 581 22.32 -16.39 7.08
CA ALA A 581 23.16 -15.22 7.21
C ALA A 581 24.10 -15.40 8.40
N GLY A 582 25.37 -15.68 8.06
CA GLY A 582 26.47 -15.28 8.92
C GLY A 582 26.41 -13.76 9.17
N SER A 583 27.42 -13.20 9.81
CA SER A 583 27.40 -11.82 10.29
C SER A 583 27.33 -10.72 9.22
N SER A 584 26.97 -10.98 7.94
CA SER A 584 27.03 -9.99 6.86
C SER A 584 25.87 -10.02 5.86
N GLY A 585 24.96 -10.99 5.92
CA GLY A 585 23.82 -11.07 4.98
C GLY A 585 22.75 -10.02 5.29
N ALA A 586 22.04 -9.53 4.27
CA ALA A 586 21.04 -8.47 4.42
C ALA A 586 20.09 -8.34 3.20
N LEU A 587 18.85 -7.93 3.43
CA LEU A 587 17.93 -7.47 2.39
C LEU A 587 17.56 -6.01 2.63
N PHE A 588 17.70 -5.19 1.61
CA PHE A 588 17.14 -3.85 1.54
C PHE A 588 15.95 -3.86 0.59
N GLY A 589 14.74 -3.63 1.10
CA GLY A 589 13.51 -3.63 0.30
C GLY A 589 12.38 -4.44 0.95
N SER A 590 11.65 -5.19 0.14
CA SER A 590 10.46 -5.91 0.59
C SER A 590 10.22 -7.18 -0.21
N ILE A 591 9.67 -8.21 0.44
CA ILE A 591 9.26 -9.47 -0.19
C ILE A 591 7.75 -9.63 -0.11
N LEU A 592 7.14 -9.87 -1.26
CA LEU A 592 5.78 -10.38 -1.39
C LEU A 592 5.86 -11.78 -2.00
N ALA A 593 5.48 -12.83 -1.28
CA ALA A 593 5.59 -14.21 -1.76
C ALA A 593 4.34 -15.02 -1.46
N LYS A 594 4.14 -16.19 -2.08
CA LYS A 594 3.07 -17.11 -1.66
C LYS A 594 3.25 -17.45 -0.19
N SER A 595 4.42 -17.94 0.16
CA SER A 595 4.82 -18.21 1.54
C SER A 595 6.21 -17.63 1.80
N ILE A 596 6.47 -17.25 3.05
CA ILE A 596 7.80 -16.83 3.49
C ILE A 596 8.22 -17.76 4.63
N ASP A 597 9.42 -18.32 4.51
CA ASP A 597 10.06 -19.12 5.56
C ASP A 597 11.42 -18.51 5.87
N ASP A 598 11.53 -17.85 7.01
CA ASP A 598 12.78 -17.27 7.50
C ASP A 598 13.35 -18.20 8.57
N HIS A 599 14.56 -18.71 8.38
CA HIS A 599 15.26 -19.56 9.33
C HIS A 599 16.10 -18.76 10.35
N GLY A 600 16.08 -17.44 10.26
CA GLY A 600 16.73 -16.49 11.16
C GLY A 600 18.11 -16.05 10.69
N GLY A 601 18.60 -15.00 11.36
CA GLY A 601 19.93 -14.43 11.14
C GLY A 601 20.02 -13.49 9.94
N TYR A 602 18.94 -13.25 9.20
CA TYR A 602 18.92 -12.45 7.97
C TYR A 602 18.11 -11.15 8.16
N PRO A 603 18.76 -9.99 8.42
CA PRO A 603 18.10 -8.70 8.55
C PRO A 603 17.34 -8.27 7.30
N VAL A 604 16.15 -7.69 7.50
CA VAL A 604 15.35 -7.07 6.44
C VAL A 604 15.14 -5.58 6.75
N HIS A 605 15.77 -4.74 5.95
CA HIS A 605 15.71 -3.29 6.02
C HIS A 605 14.68 -2.76 5.01
N TYR A 606 13.52 -2.38 5.52
CA TYR A 606 12.39 -1.97 4.71
C TYR A 606 12.47 -0.50 4.30
N ASP A 607 12.50 -0.24 2.99
CA ASP A 607 12.39 1.13 2.50
C ASP A 607 10.93 1.58 2.52
N ILE A 608 10.59 2.52 3.40
CA ILE A 608 9.20 3.00 3.56
C ILE A 608 8.66 3.68 2.29
N SER A 609 9.53 4.11 1.38
CA SER A 609 9.12 4.63 0.06
C SER A 609 8.48 3.55 -0.83
N ALA A 610 8.69 2.26 -0.51
CA ALA A 610 8.07 1.15 -1.23
C ALA A 610 6.54 1.14 -1.13
N LYS A 611 5.95 1.72 -0.07
CA LYS A 611 4.49 1.79 0.14
C LYS A 611 3.74 2.47 -0.99
N THR A 612 4.43 3.35 -1.70
CA THR A 612 3.81 4.17 -2.74
C THR A 612 4.04 3.58 -4.12
N LEU A 613 4.84 2.52 -4.24
CA LEU A 613 5.18 1.92 -5.53
C LEU A 613 4.01 1.20 -6.17
N SER A 614 3.18 0.48 -5.40
CA SER A 614 2.11 -0.36 -5.93
C SER A 614 1.10 -0.74 -4.84
N GLY A 615 -0.17 -0.87 -5.20
CA GLY A 615 -1.21 -1.35 -4.31
C GLY A 615 -2.56 -1.52 -5.00
N GLN A 616 -3.57 -1.84 -4.21
CA GLN A 616 -4.96 -1.88 -4.66
C GLN A 616 -5.80 -0.84 -3.93
N LEU A 617 -6.54 -0.05 -4.70
CA LEU A 617 -7.57 0.86 -4.23
C LEU A 617 -8.93 0.15 -4.28
N PHE A 618 -9.60 0.09 -3.13
CA PHE A 618 -10.94 -0.45 -2.99
C PHE A 618 -11.99 0.66 -3.06
N THR A 619 -13.24 0.26 -3.24
CA THR A 619 -14.39 1.16 -3.23
C THR A 619 -14.47 1.96 -1.93
N ALA A 620 -15.08 3.13 -1.98
CA ALA A 620 -15.30 3.96 -0.82
C ALA A 620 -16.16 3.26 0.23
N GLN A 621 -15.88 3.53 1.50
CA GLN A 621 -16.65 3.07 2.66
C GLN A 621 -16.78 4.18 3.71
N VAL A 622 -17.74 4.05 4.62
CA VAL A 622 -17.88 4.95 5.78
C VAL A 622 -16.84 4.57 6.83
N VAL A 623 -15.95 5.49 7.15
CA VAL A 623 -14.85 5.31 8.12
C VAL A 623 -15.29 5.68 9.53
N SER A 624 -16.09 6.75 9.67
CA SER A 624 -16.58 7.22 10.96
C SER A 624 -17.94 7.88 10.81
N VAL A 625 -18.73 7.84 11.88
CA VAL A 625 -20.01 8.54 12.00
C VAL A 625 -20.03 9.27 13.33
N THR A 626 -20.24 10.58 13.30
CA THR A 626 -20.33 11.42 14.50
C THR A 626 -21.68 12.09 14.57
N ARG A 627 -22.20 12.18 15.80
CA ARG A 627 -23.41 12.90 16.15
C ARG A 627 -23.03 14.14 16.95
N PRO A 628 -23.42 15.35 16.53
CA PRO A 628 -23.38 16.51 17.41
C PRO A 628 -24.24 16.19 18.65
N LYS A 629 -23.72 16.48 19.85
CA LYS A 629 -24.56 16.44 21.05
C LYS A 629 -25.63 17.53 20.90
N ILE A 630 -26.90 17.13 20.94
CA ILE A 630 -28.06 18.03 20.95
C ILE A 630 -28.10 18.78 22.29
#